data_AF-A0AA44KR23-F1
#
_entry.id   AF-A0AA44KR23-F1
#
_cell.length_a   1.000
_cell.length_b   1.000
_cell.length_c   1.000
_cell.angle_alpha   90.00
_cell.angle_beta   90.00
_cell.angle_gamma   90.00
#
_symmetry.space_group_name_H-M   'P 1'
#
loop_
_entity.id
_entity.type
_entity.pdbx_description
1 polymer ?
#
loop_
_entity_poly.entity_id
_entity_poly.type
_entity_poly.pdbx_seq_one_letter_code
_entity_poly.pdbx_strand_id
1 'polypeptide(L)'
;MYVKKKVYLTFFLLTLIGVMSGCSPDLKAAENYSKEILDKTDLAKYIKDVKYVEGAKLEDNTLYKYEIDIQANVSDDFYDLSEREQYLLMQEAIINLVGKGDRFVYCGDQDCRYGEMKLKNTDSTFSMVMEKYYASDLNYEMKINDFVAYTRTDLENDRPTSSDSSTTTSATVKPSTTNSNGQYASNGISYTVIFDFMKQQYNRLTNNDENYIPEVHDPQVAEIAAKHFGITAKEAGYIYEKVQMDAFN
;
A
#
# COMPACT_ATOMS: atom_id res chain seq x y z
N MET A 1 1.04 26.40 77.92
CA MET A 1 -0.16 25.92 78.61
C MET A 1 -1.37 26.35 77.77
N TYR A 2 -2.13 25.38 77.23
CA TYR A 2 -3.46 25.47 76.55
C TYR A 2 -3.60 26.32 75.27
N VAL A 3 -4.35 25.97 74.21
CA VAL A 3 -4.73 24.76 73.43
C VAL A 3 -5.53 25.29 72.21
N LYS A 4 -5.23 24.74 71.01
CA LYS A 4 -5.98 24.63 69.73
C LYS A 4 -7.24 25.50 69.45
N LYS A 5 -7.33 25.98 68.19
CA LYS A 5 -8.43 25.65 67.26
C LYS A 5 -7.99 25.78 65.79
N LYS A 6 -8.27 24.73 65.00
CA LYS A 6 -8.12 24.66 63.55
C LYS A 6 -9.24 25.47 62.87
N VAL A 7 -8.94 26.20 61.80
CA VAL A 7 -9.91 26.56 60.76
C VAL A 7 -9.23 26.36 59.40
N TYR A 8 -9.81 25.48 58.59
CA TYR A 8 -9.51 25.29 57.18
C TYR A 8 -10.02 26.49 56.39
N LEU A 9 -9.22 27.02 55.45
CA LEU A 9 -9.76 27.75 54.31
C LEU A 9 -9.02 27.34 53.04
N THR A 10 -9.55 26.29 52.44
CA THR A 10 -9.43 25.92 51.03
C THR A 10 -9.86 27.10 50.16
N PHE A 11 -8.98 27.62 49.30
CA PHE A 11 -9.41 28.36 48.11
C PHE A 11 -8.81 27.72 46.87
N PHE A 12 -9.68 26.94 46.24
CA PHE A 12 -9.72 26.53 44.85
C PHE A 12 -9.10 27.58 43.91
N LEU A 13 -8.03 27.23 43.19
CA LEU A 13 -7.71 27.85 41.90
C LEU A 13 -7.94 26.77 40.84
N LEU A 14 -9.19 26.70 40.38
CA LEU A 14 -9.61 25.92 39.22
C LEU A 14 -8.81 26.38 38.00
N THR A 15 -7.95 25.48 37.53
CA THR A 15 -7.81 25.10 36.12
C THR A 15 -8.56 25.96 35.11
N LEU A 16 -7.83 26.84 34.43
CA LEU A 16 -8.13 27.24 33.06
C LEU A 16 -6.91 26.95 32.18
N ILE A 17 -6.46 25.70 32.19
CA ILE A 17 -5.82 25.16 30.98
C ILE A 17 -7.00 24.96 30.04
N GLY A 18 -7.23 25.95 29.18
CA GLY A 18 -8.15 25.80 28.06
C GLY A 18 -7.72 24.56 27.31
N VAL A 19 -8.55 23.53 27.40
CA VAL A 19 -8.55 22.41 26.48
C VAL A 19 -8.68 23.03 25.09
N MET A 20 -7.56 23.15 24.39
CA MET A 20 -7.54 23.08 22.92
C MET A 20 -7.95 21.65 22.54
N SER A 21 -9.13 21.20 22.97
CA SER A 21 -9.71 19.93 22.56
C SER A 21 -10.39 20.19 21.22
N GLY A 22 -9.58 20.23 20.16
CA GLY A 22 -10.09 19.70 18.90
C GLY A 22 -10.46 18.25 19.20
N CYS A 23 -11.75 17.95 19.28
CA CYS A 23 -12.22 16.59 19.54
C CYS A 23 -11.61 15.66 18.49
N SER A 24 -10.78 14.71 18.94
CA SER A 24 -10.21 13.65 18.11
C SER A 24 -11.30 12.70 17.61
N PRO A 25 -11.10 11.99 16.49
CA PRO A 25 -12.04 10.98 16.04
C PRO A 25 -12.15 9.81 17.03
N ASP A 26 -13.36 9.26 17.20
CA ASP A 26 -13.58 8.03 17.96
C ASP A 26 -13.21 6.81 17.09
N LEU A 27 -11.99 6.32 17.31
CA LEU A 27 -11.45 5.16 16.59
C LEU A 27 -12.19 3.85 16.91
N LYS A 28 -12.83 3.72 18.08
CA LYS A 28 -13.63 2.52 18.41
C LYS A 28 -14.95 2.54 17.66
N ALA A 29 -15.55 3.71 17.48
CA ALA A 29 -16.73 3.85 16.63
C ALA A 29 -16.40 3.47 15.19
N ALA A 30 -15.27 3.95 14.66
CA ALA A 30 -14.79 3.60 13.33
C ALA A 30 -14.50 2.11 13.18
N GLU A 31 -13.86 1.50 14.19
CA GLU A 31 -13.63 0.06 14.23
C GLU A 31 -14.94 -0.73 14.16
N ASN A 32 -15.90 -0.43 15.04
CA ASN A 32 -17.17 -1.16 15.08
C ASN A 32 -17.95 -1.02 13.77
N TYR A 33 -17.95 0.17 13.17
CA TYR A 33 -18.61 0.44 11.89
C TYR A 33 -17.99 -0.36 10.73
N SER A 34 -16.66 -0.36 10.67
CA SER A 34 -15.91 -0.90 9.53
C SER A 34 -15.71 -2.41 9.62
N LYS A 35 -15.56 -2.94 10.85
CA LYS A 35 -15.29 -4.36 11.10
C LYS A 35 -16.37 -5.26 10.51
N GLU A 36 -17.64 -4.92 10.69
CA GLU A 36 -18.75 -5.72 10.15
C GLU A 36 -18.74 -5.78 8.62
N ILE A 37 -18.21 -4.75 7.96
CA ILE A 37 -18.09 -4.68 6.50
C ILE A 37 -16.88 -5.49 6.06
N LEU A 38 -15.72 -5.25 6.67
CA LEU A 38 -14.46 -5.90 6.32
C LEU A 38 -14.52 -7.41 6.53
N ASP A 39 -15.14 -7.88 7.62
CA ASP A 39 -15.28 -9.31 7.97
C ASP A 39 -16.12 -10.09 6.93
N LYS A 40 -16.85 -9.41 6.03
CA LYS A 40 -17.65 -10.02 4.95
C LYS A 40 -16.92 -10.09 3.61
N THR A 41 -15.72 -9.51 3.52
CA THR A 41 -14.93 -9.46 2.27
C THR A 41 -14.06 -10.69 2.13
N ASP A 42 -13.68 -11.04 0.89
CA ASP A 42 -12.73 -12.14 0.66
C ASP A 42 -11.33 -11.84 1.22
N LEU A 43 -10.99 -10.57 1.48
CA LEU A 43 -9.74 -10.19 2.13
C LEU A 43 -9.68 -10.66 3.59
N ALA A 44 -10.83 -10.78 4.27
CA ALA A 44 -10.90 -11.12 5.69
C ALA A 44 -10.21 -12.44 6.05
N LYS A 45 -10.21 -13.42 5.13
CA LYS A 45 -9.55 -14.73 5.35
C LYS A 45 -8.04 -14.63 5.59
N TYR A 46 -7.42 -13.55 5.14
CA TYR A 46 -5.98 -13.31 5.26
C TYR A 46 -5.63 -12.43 6.45
N ILE A 47 -6.60 -11.77 7.07
CA ILE A 47 -6.35 -10.78 8.13
C ILE A 47 -6.13 -11.50 9.47
N LYS A 48 -4.98 -11.23 10.11
CA LYS A 48 -4.66 -11.69 11.47
C LYS A 48 -5.15 -10.72 12.54
N ASP A 49 -4.90 -9.42 12.32
CA ASP A 49 -5.39 -8.33 13.17
C ASP A 49 -5.57 -7.06 12.37
N VAL A 50 -6.48 -6.20 12.83
CA VAL A 50 -6.80 -4.90 12.21
C VAL A 50 -6.75 -3.82 13.27
N LYS A 51 -6.25 -2.66 12.89
CA LYS A 51 -6.24 -1.43 13.68
C LYS A 51 -6.78 -0.29 12.84
N TYR A 52 -7.56 0.55 13.50
CA TYR A 52 -8.08 1.80 12.96
C TYR A 52 -7.30 2.91 13.62
N VAL A 53 -6.67 3.75 12.80
CA VAL A 53 -5.80 4.83 13.30
C VAL A 53 -6.21 6.15 12.69
N GLU A 54 -5.94 7.22 13.43
CA GLU A 54 -6.10 8.58 12.91
C GLU A 54 -5.10 8.81 11.79
N GLY A 55 -5.61 9.14 10.60
CA GLY A 55 -4.84 9.53 9.42
C GLY A 55 -4.63 11.05 9.39
N ALA A 56 -4.76 11.65 8.20
CA ALA A 56 -4.59 13.09 8.02
C ALA A 56 -5.75 13.90 8.64
N LYS A 57 -5.41 15.05 9.23
CA LYS A 57 -6.38 16.10 9.56
C LYS A 57 -6.61 16.99 8.33
N LEU A 58 -7.87 17.19 7.96
CA LEU A 58 -8.29 17.85 6.73
C LEU A 58 -8.75 19.28 7.04
N GLU A 59 -7.82 20.22 7.11
CA GLU A 59 -8.13 21.58 7.58
C GLU A 59 -8.98 22.42 6.59
N ASP A 60 -8.88 22.15 5.29
CA ASP A 60 -9.58 22.90 4.22
C ASP A 60 -10.84 22.21 3.68
N ASN A 61 -11.23 21.06 4.25
CA ASN A 61 -12.37 20.29 3.78
C ASN A 61 -13.62 20.62 4.60
N THR A 62 -14.67 21.13 3.95
CA THR A 62 -15.92 21.51 4.63
C THR A 62 -16.80 20.32 5.00
N LEU A 63 -16.54 19.14 4.44
CA LEU A 63 -17.35 17.93 4.63
C LEU A 63 -16.70 16.93 5.59
N TYR A 64 -15.37 16.85 5.65
CA TYR A 64 -14.62 15.91 6.48
C TYR A 64 -13.49 16.61 7.21
N LYS A 65 -13.29 16.27 8.48
CA LYS A 65 -12.22 16.84 9.33
C LYS A 65 -11.04 15.90 9.51
N TYR A 66 -11.27 14.59 9.45
CA TYR A 66 -10.24 13.58 9.70
C TYR A 66 -10.33 12.44 8.69
N GLU A 67 -9.18 11.84 8.41
CA GLU A 67 -9.08 10.54 7.78
C GLU A 67 -8.91 9.45 8.83
N ILE A 68 -9.49 8.28 8.55
CA ILE A 68 -9.25 7.06 9.31
C ILE A 68 -8.56 6.07 8.38
N ASP A 69 -7.35 5.69 8.75
CA ASP A 69 -6.59 4.66 8.04
C ASP A 69 -6.86 3.30 8.67
N ILE A 70 -6.89 2.27 7.81
CA ILE A 70 -6.98 0.88 8.25
C ILE A 70 -5.63 0.23 8.07
N GLN A 71 -5.08 -0.31 9.16
CA GLN A 71 -3.84 -1.08 9.16
C GLN A 71 -4.14 -2.51 9.57
N ALA A 72 -3.79 -3.48 8.74
CA ALA A 72 -3.99 -4.89 9.06
C ALA A 72 -2.69 -5.68 8.91
N ASN A 73 -2.42 -6.59 9.86
CA ASN A 73 -1.44 -7.63 9.62
C ASN A 73 -2.13 -8.79 8.90
N VAL A 74 -1.47 -9.32 7.89
CA VAL A 74 -2.02 -10.42 7.08
C VAL A 74 -1.17 -11.69 7.16
N SER A 75 -1.73 -12.82 6.75
CA SER A 75 -1.03 -14.10 6.62
C SER A 75 -0.10 -14.13 5.41
N ASP A 76 0.90 -15.00 5.48
CA ASP A 76 1.85 -15.17 4.38
C ASP A 76 1.14 -15.73 3.13
N ASP A 77 0.04 -16.47 3.31
CA ASP A 77 -0.85 -16.91 2.23
C ASP A 77 -1.39 -15.77 1.35
N PHE A 78 -1.44 -14.52 1.84
CA PHE A 78 -1.78 -13.36 1.01
C PHE A 78 -0.65 -12.99 0.04
N TYR A 79 0.60 -13.18 0.46
CA TYR A 79 1.80 -12.90 -0.32
C TYR A 79 2.03 -13.93 -1.42
N ASP A 80 1.58 -15.15 -1.20
CA ASP A 80 1.63 -16.23 -2.19
C ASP A 80 0.67 -16.03 -3.37
N LEU A 81 -0.28 -15.09 -3.25
CA LEU A 81 -1.17 -14.70 -4.34
C LEU A 81 -0.44 -13.89 -5.41
N SER A 82 -0.96 -13.93 -6.63
CA SER A 82 -0.48 -13.01 -7.67
C SER A 82 -0.78 -11.54 -7.33
N GLU A 83 0.01 -10.61 -7.85
CA GLU A 83 -0.22 -9.16 -7.67
C GLU A 83 -1.64 -8.75 -8.07
N ARG A 84 -2.17 -9.38 -9.13
CA ARG A 84 -3.55 -9.19 -9.59
C ARG A 84 -4.58 -9.62 -8.55
N GLU A 85 -4.40 -10.78 -7.93
CA GLU A 85 -5.30 -11.28 -6.88
C GLU A 85 -5.21 -10.42 -5.62
N GLN A 86 -4.00 -10.04 -5.19
CA GLN A 86 -3.78 -9.11 -4.09
C GLN A 86 -4.49 -7.78 -4.33
N TYR A 87 -4.32 -7.21 -5.53
CA TYR A 87 -4.97 -5.98 -5.95
C TYR A 87 -6.50 -6.10 -5.91
N LEU A 88 -7.07 -7.18 -6.46
CA LEU A 88 -8.52 -7.37 -6.50
C LEU A 88 -9.12 -7.53 -5.10
N LEU A 89 -8.45 -8.26 -4.20
CA LEU A 89 -8.92 -8.41 -2.82
C LEU A 89 -8.90 -7.08 -2.05
N MET A 90 -7.81 -6.30 -2.19
CA MET A 90 -7.72 -4.97 -1.59
C MET A 90 -8.78 -4.02 -2.16
N GLN A 91 -8.91 -4.00 -3.49
CA GLN A 91 -9.90 -3.17 -4.18
C GLN A 91 -11.32 -3.50 -3.74
N GLU A 92 -11.69 -4.79 -3.71
CA GLU A 92 -13.02 -5.23 -3.30
C GLU A 92 -13.33 -4.82 -1.85
N ALA A 93 -12.37 -5.00 -0.95
CA ALA A 93 -12.54 -4.60 0.45
C ALA A 93 -12.76 -3.09 0.57
N ILE A 94 -11.99 -2.28 -0.15
CA ILE A 94 -12.13 -0.83 -0.18
C ILE A 94 -13.49 -0.41 -0.77
N ILE A 95 -13.91 -1.02 -1.89
CA ILE A 95 -15.21 -0.75 -2.50
C ILE A 95 -16.35 -1.03 -1.51
N ASN A 96 -16.27 -2.12 -0.75
CA ASN A 96 -17.27 -2.46 0.26
C ASN A 96 -17.27 -1.47 1.43
N LEU A 97 -16.09 -1.05 1.91
CA LEU A 97 -15.94 -0.08 3.01
C LEU A 97 -16.44 1.31 2.63
N VAL A 98 -15.99 1.84 1.49
CA VAL A 98 -16.37 3.16 0.98
C VAL A 98 -17.83 3.15 0.51
N GLY A 99 -18.31 2.01 0.01
CA GLY A 99 -19.65 1.84 -0.53
C GLY A 99 -19.94 2.84 -1.66
N LYS A 100 -21.20 3.24 -1.82
CA LYS A 100 -21.60 4.32 -2.75
C LYS A 100 -21.39 5.73 -2.17
N GLY A 101 -20.84 5.84 -0.97
CA GLY A 101 -20.66 7.10 -0.24
C GLY A 101 -19.37 7.83 -0.61
N ASP A 102 -19.25 9.08 -0.17
CA ASP A 102 -18.06 9.94 -0.27
C ASP A 102 -16.92 9.48 0.68
N ARG A 103 -16.56 8.18 0.68
CA ARG A 103 -15.56 7.59 1.60
C ARG A 103 -15.91 7.74 3.09
N PHE A 104 -17.17 8.01 3.43
CA PHE A 104 -17.60 8.27 4.80
C PHE A 104 -17.31 7.08 5.74
N VAL A 105 -16.86 7.38 6.95
CA VAL A 105 -16.75 6.43 8.07
C VAL A 105 -17.30 7.06 9.33
N TYR A 106 -18.12 6.32 10.07
CA TYR A 106 -18.63 6.80 11.35
C TYR A 106 -17.55 6.73 12.43
N CYS A 107 -17.15 7.88 12.98
CA CYS A 107 -16.08 8.01 13.99
C CYS A 107 -16.55 8.82 15.21
N GLY A 108 -17.82 8.69 15.59
CA GLY A 108 -18.44 9.47 16.67
C GLY A 108 -18.99 10.81 16.19
N ASP A 109 -18.69 11.89 16.92
CA ASP A 109 -19.23 13.24 16.65
C ASP A 109 -18.41 14.02 15.61
N GLN A 110 -17.32 13.45 15.09
CA GLN A 110 -16.51 14.07 14.05
C GLN A 110 -16.94 13.60 12.66
N ASP A 111 -16.69 14.45 11.66
CA ASP A 111 -16.87 14.08 10.26
C ASP A 111 -15.60 13.39 9.76
N CYS A 112 -15.67 12.07 9.55
CA CYS A 112 -14.54 11.29 9.08
C CYS A 112 -14.79 10.68 7.71
N ARG A 113 -13.68 10.49 6.99
CA ARG A 113 -13.61 9.64 5.80
C ARG A 113 -12.49 8.61 5.93
N TYR A 114 -12.53 7.55 5.15
CA TYR A 114 -11.40 6.64 5.02
C TYR A 114 -10.22 7.31 4.31
N GLY A 115 -9.00 7.06 4.77
CA GLY A 115 -7.74 7.51 4.16
C GLY A 115 -7.11 6.43 3.29
N GLU A 116 -6.24 5.62 3.88
CA GLU A 116 -5.47 4.55 3.22
C GLU A 116 -5.68 3.19 3.90
N MET A 117 -5.70 2.12 3.12
CA MET A 117 -5.59 0.74 3.62
C MET A 117 -4.12 0.31 3.55
N LYS A 118 -3.57 -0.18 4.66
CA LYS A 118 -2.23 -0.79 4.72
C LYS A 118 -2.31 -2.22 5.19
N LEU A 119 -1.78 -3.14 4.40
CA LEU A 119 -1.62 -4.54 4.78
C LEU A 119 -0.13 -4.81 5.01
N LYS A 120 0.21 -5.53 6.08
CA LYS A 120 1.60 -5.78 6.45
C LYS A 120 1.84 -7.23 6.84
N ASN A 121 3.04 -7.73 6.52
CA ASN A 121 3.67 -8.88 7.15
C ASN A 121 5.07 -8.52 7.64
N THR A 122 5.89 -9.55 7.88
CA THR A 122 7.29 -9.39 8.29
C THR A 122 8.13 -8.63 7.27
N ASP A 123 7.89 -8.83 5.98
CA ASP A 123 8.85 -8.50 4.92
C ASP A 123 8.37 -7.36 4.01
N SER A 124 7.07 -7.09 3.97
CA SER A 124 6.51 -6.17 3.00
C SER A 124 5.23 -5.50 3.48
N THR A 125 5.01 -4.28 3.01
CA THR A 125 3.81 -3.48 3.28
C THR A 125 3.11 -3.19 1.97
N PHE A 126 1.84 -3.59 1.86
CA PHE A 126 0.97 -3.16 0.78
C PHE A 126 0.19 -1.93 1.21
N SER A 127 -0.06 -1.01 0.28
CA SER A 127 -0.98 0.08 0.54
C SER A 127 -1.83 0.43 -0.68
N MET A 128 -3.04 0.91 -0.40
CA MET A 128 -3.96 1.41 -1.42
C MET A 128 -4.81 2.54 -0.80
N VAL A 129 -4.81 3.70 -1.44
CA VAL A 129 -5.66 4.82 -1.03
C VAL A 129 -7.12 4.44 -1.23
N MET A 130 -7.95 4.69 -0.22
CA MET A 130 -9.37 4.34 -0.27
C MET A 130 -10.16 5.41 -1.03
N GLU A 131 -10.06 5.41 -2.36
CA GLU A 131 -10.73 6.41 -3.19
C GLU A 131 -12.26 6.28 -3.22
N LYS A 132 -12.92 7.35 -3.68
CA LYS A 132 -14.37 7.37 -3.80
C LYS A 132 -14.81 6.41 -4.91
N TYR A 133 -15.82 5.59 -4.62
CA TYR A 133 -16.39 4.68 -5.60
C TYR A 133 -17.34 5.39 -6.57
N TYR A 134 -16.80 5.97 -7.65
CA TYR A 134 -17.56 6.31 -8.87
C TYR A 134 -16.90 5.67 -10.09
N ALA A 135 -17.72 5.02 -10.92
CA ALA A 135 -17.28 4.00 -11.89
C ALA A 135 -16.41 4.50 -13.06
N SER A 136 -16.21 5.81 -13.24
CA SER A 136 -15.42 6.38 -14.35
C SER A 136 -13.96 6.66 -14.01
N ASP A 137 -13.59 6.81 -12.74
CA ASP A 137 -12.31 7.41 -12.33
C ASP A 137 -11.54 6.57 -11.28
N LEU A 138 -11.84 5.27 -11.17
CA LEU A 138 -11.15 4.39 -10.20
C LEU A 138 -9.70 4.16 -10.61
N ASN A 139 -8.79 5.02 -10.17
CA ASN A 139 -7.34 4.87 -10.34
C ASN A 139 -6.70 4.33 -9.06
N TYR A 140 -7.18 3.17 -8.60
CA TYR A 140 -6.52 2.49 -7.49
C TYR A 140 -5.11 2.08 -7.91
N GLU A 141 -4.14 2.51 -7.12
CA GLU A 141 -2.75 2.07 -7.21
C GLU A 141 -2.44 1.25 -5.96
N MET A 142 -2.17 -0.03 -6.15
CA MET A 142 -1.60 -0.86 -5.09
C MET A 142 -0.10 -0.62 -5.07
N LYS A 143 0.41 -0.23 -3.91
CA LYS A 143 1.84 -0.07 -3.66
C LYS A 143 2.35 -1.23 -2.84
N ILE A 144 3.57 -1.69 -3.12
CA ILE A 144 4.34 -2.62 -2.29
C ILE A 144 5.60 -1.89 -1.84
N ASN A 145 5.78 -1.78 -0.53
CA ASN A 145 6.88 -1.05 0.12
C ASN A 145 6.99 0.39 -0.39
N ASP A 146 5.85 1.07 -0.51
CA ASP A 146 5.68 2.45 -1.01
C ASP A 146 5.84 2.66 -2.52
N PHE A 147 6.09 1.59 -3.29
CA PHE A 147 6.25 1.65 -4.75
C PHE A 147 5.06 1.10 -5.50
N VAL A 148 4.67 1.74 -6.60
CA VAL A 148 3.51 1.31 -7.41
C VAL A 148 3.77 -0.08 -8.00
N ALA A 149 3.02 -1.06 -7.50
CA ALA A 149 3.18 -2.46 -7.83
C ALA A 149 2.12 -2.95 -8.83
N TYR A 150 0.89 -2.44 -8.73
CA TYR A 150 -0.19 -2.86 -9.62
C TYR A 150 -1.26 -1.77 -9.72
N THR A 151 -1.73 -1.51 -10.94
CA THR A 151 -2.66 -0.41 -11.25
C THR A 151 -3.94 -0.93 -11.92
N ARG A 152 -4.91 -0.03 -12.08
CA ARG A 152 -6.10 -0.30 -12.90
C ARG A 152 -5.76 -0.67 -14.33
N THR A 153 -4.75 -0.05 -14.93
CA THR A 153 -4.30 -0.32 -16.30
C THR A 153 -3.72 -1.73 -16.42
N ASP A 154 -2.92 -2.16 -15.44
CA ASP A 154 -2.40 -3.53 -15.40
C ASP A 154 -3.56 -4.55 -15.36
N LEU A 155 -4.60 -4.29 -14.56
CA LEU A 155 -5.80 -5.13 -14.51
C LEU A 155 -6.53 -5.23 -15.87
N GLU A 156 -6.56 -4.16 -16.66
CA GLU A 156 -7.17 -4.16 -17.99
C GLU A 156 -6.36 -4.96 -18.99
N ASN A 157 -5.04 -4.83 -18.95
CA ASN A 157 -4.13 -5.55 -19.81
C ASN A 157 -4.09 -7.05 -19.48
N ASP A 158 -4.31 -7.41 -18.21
CA ASP A 158 -4.41 -8.80 -17.75
C ASP A 158 -5.74 -9.48 -18.09
N ARG A 159 -6.73 -8.75 -18.63
CA ARG A 159 -7.94 -9.40 -19.13
C ARG A 159 -7.59 -10.18 -20.39
N PRO A 160 -7.90 -11.49 -20.46
CA PRO A 160 -7.75 -12.22 -21.71
C PRO A 160 -8.65 -11.56 -22.75
N THR A 161 -8.05 -10.95 -23.77
CA THR A 161 -8.78 -10.34 -24.88
C THR A 161 -9.61 -11.44 -25.55
N SER A 162 -10.93 -11.33 -25.48
CA SER A 162 -11.87 -12.28 -26.09
C SER A 162 -11.90 -12.23 -27.63
N SER A 163 -10.84 -11.74 -28.28
CA SER A 163 -10.71 -11.71 -29.75
C SER A 163 -9.52 -12.47 -30.33
N ASP A 164 -8.81 -13.29 -29.55
CA ASP A 164 -7.80 -14.20 -30.11
C ASP A 164 -8.40 -15.59 -30.41
N SER A 165 -9.49 -15.59 -31.19
CA SER A 165 -9.78 -16.70 -32.10
C SER A 165 -9.13 -16.37 -33.44
N SER A 166 -7.81 -16.26 -33.45
CA SER A 166 -7.00 -16.45 -34.64
C SER A 166 -5.83 -17.32 -34.23
N THR A 167 -5.80 -18.51 -34.81
CA THR A 167 -4.70 -19.46 -34.73
C THR A 167 -3.43 -18.79 -35.24
N THR A 168 -2.74 -18.10 -34.36
CA THR A 168 -1.29 -17.96 -34.44
C THR A 168 -0.80 -18.66 -33.19
N THR A 169 -0.26 -19.85 -33.40
CA THR A 169 0.66 -20.49 -32.47
C THR A 169 1.76 -19.46 -32.21
N SER A 170 1.58 -18.60 -31.20
CA SER A 170 2.69 -18.07 -30.44
C SER A 170 3.28 -19.31 -29.79
N ALA A 171 4.16 -19.95 -30.57
CA ALA A 171 5.14 -20.85 -30.03
C ALA A 171 5.59 -20.18 -28.75
N THR A 172 5.42 -20.88 -27.63
CA THR A 172 6.27 -20.70 -26.48
C THR A 172 7.67 -20.59 -27.10
N VAL A 173 8.17 -19.36 -27.23
CA VAL A 173 9.59 -19.15 -27.40
C VAL A 173 10.08 -19.57 -26.04
N LYS A 174 10.28 -20.88 -25.93
CA LYS A 174 11.20 -21.50 -25.01
C LYS A 174 12.37 -20.53 -25.02
N PRO A 175 12.70 -19.87 -23.89
CA PRO A 175 13.89 -19.06 -23.83
C PRO A 175 14.98 -19.94 -24.42
N SER A 176 15.58 -19.51 -25.54
CA SER A 176 16.67 -20.25 -26.14
C SER A 176 17.68 -20.43 -25.03
N THR A 177 17.74 -21.65 -24.51
CA THR A 177 18.75 -22.10 -23.57
C THR A 177 20.02 -22.16 -24.37
N THR A 178 20.61 -20.98 -24.59
CA THR A 178 21.94 -20.83 -25.13
C THR A 178 22.77 -20.43 -23.93
N ASN A 179 23.31 -21.46 -23.27
CA ASN A 179 24.45 -21.43 -22.35
C ASN A 179 24.57 -20.18 -21.46
N SER A 180 24.01 -20.23 -20.24
CA SER A 180 24.52 -19.37 -19.17
C SER A 180 24.92 -20.22 -17.97
N ASN A 181 26.20 -20.12 -17.60
CA ASN A 181 26.58 -20.28 -16.20
C ASN A 181 25.73 -19.27 -15.42
N GLY A 182 24.64 -19.71 -14.79
CA GLY A 182 23.68 -18.81 -14.16
C GLY A 182 24.37 -17.87 -13.19
N GLN A 183 24.18 -16.57 -13.37
CA GLN A 183 24.63 -15.56 -12.42
C GLN A 183 23.53 -15.34 -11.39
N TYR A 184 23.90 -15.41 -10.12
CA TYR A 184 22.98 -15.34 -8.99
C TYR A 184 23.43 -14.26 -8.01
N ALA A 185 22.46 -13.61 -7.37
CA ALA A 185 22.68 -12.65 -6.31
C ALA A 185 23.07 -13.35 -4.99
N SER A 186 23.48 -12.54 -4.02
CA SER A 186 23.90 -12.97 -2.68
C SER A 186 22.83 -13.79 -1.94
N ASN A 187 21.56 -13.57 -2.29
CA ASN A 187 20.39 -14.29 -1.79
C ASN A 187 20.01 -15.54 -2.62
N GLY A 188 20.78 -15.88 -3.67
CA GLY A 188 20.54 -17.04 -4.53
C GLY A 188 19.52 -16.83 -5.66
N ILE A 189 18.99 -15.62 -5.85
CA ILE A 189 18.03 -15.32 -6.94
C ILE A 189 18.78 -15.03 -8.24
N SER A 190 18.23 -15.49 -9.38
CA SER A 190 18.81 -15.26 -10.71
C SER A 190 18.89 -13.78 -11.05
N TYR A 191 20.02 -13.34 -11.62
CA TYR A 191 20.19 -11.97 -12.11
C TYR A 191 19.12 -11.57 -13.13
N THR A 192 18.67 -12.49 -13.99
CA THR A 192 17.62 -12.19 -14.98
C THR A 192 16.28 -11.86 -14.33
N VAL A 193 15.92 -12.55 -13.24
CA VAL A 193 14.67 -12.30 -12.50
C VAL A 193 14.71 -10.92 -11.86
N ILE A 194 15.85 -10.58 -11.25
CA ILE A 194 16.06 -9.27 -10.62
C ILE A 194 16.04 -8.17 -11.68
N PHE A 195 16.71 -8.39 -12.81
CA PHE A 195 16.75 -7.44 -13.93
C PHE A 195 15.37 -7.17 -14.53
N ASP A 196 14.59 -8.22 -14.80
CA ASP A 196 13.25 -8.08 -15.39
C ASP A 196 12.32 -7.27 -14.47
N PHE A 197 12.39 -7.53 -13.15
CA PHE A 197 11.68 -6.72 -12.16
C PHE A 197 12.15 -5.26 -12.18
N MET A 198 13.46 -5.01 -12.15
CA MET A 198 14.02 -3.66 -12.20
C MET A 198 13.58 -2.90 -13.44
N LYS A 199 13.51 -3.56 -14.61
CA LYS A 199 13.05 -2.97 -15.86
C LYS A 199 11.57 -2.60 -15.84
N GLN A 200 10.73 -3.40 -15.18
CA GLN A 200 9.32 -3.06 -14.98
C GLN A 200 9.17 -1.82 -14.08
N GLN A 201 9.91 -1.77 -12.97
CA GLN A 201 9.92 -0.61 -12.07
C GLN A 201 10.44 0.65 -12.77
N TYR A 202 11.49 0.51 -13.59
CA TYR A 202 12.00 1.58 -14.44
C TYR A 202 10.89 2.15 -15.33
N ASN A 203 10.20 1.30 -16.09
CA ASN A 203 9.16 1.76 -17.01
C ASN A 203 8.00 2.48 -16.29
N ARG A 204 7.63 2.00 -15.10
CA ARG A 204 6.58 2.62 -14.27
C ARG A 204 7.00 3.98 -13.75
N LEU A 205 8.20 4.09 -13.18
CA LEU A 205 8.70 5.34 -12.63
C LEU A 205 8.95 6.39 -13.72
N THR A 206 9.44 5.94 -14.88
CA THR A 206 9.90 6.83 -15.96
C THR A 206 8.82 7.17 -17.00
N ASN A 207 7.61 6.63 -16.85
CA ASN A 207 6.60 6.59 -17.91
C ASN A 207 7.19 6.11 -19.26
N ASN A 208 7.84 4.94 -19.24
CA ASN A 208 8.57 4.40 -20.39
C ASN A 208 9.60 5.39 -20.97
N ASP A 209 10.49 5.89 -20.11
CA ASP A 209 11.58 6.83 -20.43
C ASP A 209 11.18 8.30 -20.65
N GLU A 210 9.89 8.64 -20.72
CA GLU A 210 9.44 10.01 -21.04
C GLU A 210 9.88 11.07 -20.02
N ASN A 211 9.98 10.72 -18.75
CA ASN A 211 10.39 11.65 -17.69
C ASN A 211 11.68 11.21 -16.98
N TYR A 212 12.50 10.39 -17.64
CA TYR A 212 13.70 9.81 -17.05
C TYR A 212 14.73 10.88 -16.64
N ILE A 213 15.12 10.78 -15.38
CA ILE A 213 16.22 11.49 -14.71
C ILE A 213 17.13 10.43 -14.07
N PRO A 214 18.36 10.21 -14.56
CA PRO A 214 19.25 9.15 -14.09
C PRO A 214 19.53 9.21 -12.59
N GLU A 215 19.83 10.40 -12.07
CA GLU A 215 20.20 10.62 -10.67
C GLU A 215 19.03 10.39 -9.68
N VAL A 216 17.80 10.30 -10.19
CA VAL A 216 16.59 10.05 -9.41
C VAL A 216 16.13 8.61 -9.59
N HIS A 217 15.96 8.15 -10.82
CA HIS A 217 15.29 6.89 -11.09
C HIS A 217 16.22 5.68 -10.96
N ASP A 218 17.50 5.75 -11.34
CA ASP A 218 18.38 4.59 -11.22
C ASP A 218 18.57 4.17 -9.74
N PRO A 219 18.86 5.11 -8.80
CA PRO A 219 18.93 4.77 -7.39
C PRO A 219 17.59 4.27 -6.85
N GLN A 220 16.46 4.82 -7.31
CA GLN A 220 15.13 4.37 -6.91
C GLN A 220 14.87 2.93 -7.36
N VAL A 221 15.07 2.59 -8.64
CA VAL A 221 14.88 1.23 -9.15
C VAL A 221 15.76 0.23 -8.40
N ALA A 222 17.01 0.59 -8.13
CA ALA A 222 17.92 -0.24 -7.35
C ALA A 222 17.45 -0.43 -5.90
N GLU A 223 16.92 0.60 -5.25
CA GLU A 223 16.37 0.52 -3.89
C GLU A 223 15.09 -0.33 -3.83
N ILE A 224 14.23 -0.25 -4.85
CA ILE A 224 13.02 -1.08 -4.96
C ILE A 224 13.41 -2.54 -5.04
N ALA A 225 14.33 -2.89 -5.95
CA ALA A 225 14.80 -4.26 -6.10
C ALA A 225 15.53 -4.76 -4.85
N ALA A 226 16.31 -3.90 -4.19
CA ALA A 226 16.95 -4.22 -2.92
C ALA A 226 15.95 -4.64 -1.85
N LYS A 227 14.89 -3.86 -1.66
CA LYS A 227 13.82 -4.16 -0.70
C LYS A 227 13.03 -5.40 -1.10
N HIS A 228 12.65 -5.52 -2.37
CA HIS A 228 11.84 -6.63 -2.87
C HIS A 228 12.56 -7.98 -2.77
N PHE A 229 13.84 -8.03 -3.11
CA PHE A 229 14.61 -9.28 -3.12
C PHE A 229 15.44 -9.50 -1.84
N GLY A 230 15.51 -8.53 -0.93
CA GLY A 230 16.37 -8.62 0.25
C GLY A 230 17.86 -8.60 -0.09
N ILE A 231 18.26 -7.80 -1.09
CA ILE A 231 19.66 -7.55 -1.47
C ILE A 231 20.04 -6.10 -1.21
N THR A 232 21.29 -5.71 -1.44
CA THR A 232 21.68 -4.30 -1.34
C THR A 232 21.35 -3.53 -2.62
N ALA A 233 21.04 -2.23 -2.52
CA ALA A 233 20.81 -1.39 -3.71
C ALA A 233 22.05 -1.35 -4.63
N LYS A 234 23.25 -1.38 -4.05
CA LYS A 234 24.50 -1.48 -4.82
C LYS A 234 24.58 -2.78 -5.62
N GLU A 235 24.15 -3.89 -5.03
CA GLU A 235 24.10 -5.18 -5.71
C GLU A 235 23.04 -5.20 -6.81
N ALA A 236 21.84 -4.65 -6.55
CA ALA A 236 20.80 -4.50 -7.56
C ALA A 236 21.29 -3.66 -8.76
N GLY A 237 21.93 -2.51 -8.51
CA GLY A 237 22.52 -1.68 -9.56
C GLY A 237 23.57 -2.41 -10.39
N TYR A 238 24.46 -3.15 -9.74
CA TYR A 238 25.45 -4.00 -10.43
C TYR A 238 24.80 -5.05 -11.34
N ILE A 239 23.72 -5.69 -10.86
CA ILE A 239 22.97 -6.68 -11.66
C ILE A 239 22.39 -6.02 -12.91
N TYR A 240 21.82 -4.83 -12.77
CA TYR A 240 21.22 -4.10 -13.89
C TYR A 240 22.24 -3.80 -14.99
N GLU A 241 23.37 -3.19 -14.61
CA GLU A 241 24.46 -2.88 -15.53
C GLU A 241 24.99 -4.14 -16.22
N LYS A 242 25.22 -5.20 -15.45
CA LYS A 242 25.84 -6.42 -15.95
C LYS A 242 24.96 -7.18 -16.93
N VAL A 243 23.67 -7.38 -16.61
CA VAL A 243 22.73 -8.06 -17.51
C VAL A 243 22.52 -7.23 -18.77
N GLN A 244 22.45 -5.90 -18.65
CA GLN A 244 22.36 -5.00 -19.80
C GLN A 244 23.60 -5.10 -20.70
N MET A 245 24.81 -5.10 -20.13
CA MET A 245 26.06 -5.25 -20.88
C MET A 245 26.20 -6.63 -21.54
N ASP A 246 25.82 -7.71 -20.85
CA ASP A 246 25.86 -9.07 -21.39
C ASP A 246 24.91 -9.24 -22.59
N ALA A 247 23.84 -8.44 -22.69
CA ALA A 247 22.94 -8.43 -23.85
C ALA A 247 23.54 -7.79 -25.13
N PHE A 248 24.68 -7.10 -25.02
CA PHE A 248 25.37 -6.45 -26.14
C PHE A 248 26.66 -7.17 -26.58
N ASN A 249 27.02 -8.27 -25.92
CA ASN A 249 28.21 -9.09 -26.23
C ASN A 249 27.84 -10.41 -26.94
#